data_AF-A0A5K1HAT2-F1
#
_entry.id   AF-A0A5K1HAT2-F1
#
_cell.length_a   1.000
_cell.length_b   1.000
_cell.length_c   1.000
_cell.angle_alpha   90.00
_cell.angle_beta   90.00
_cell.angle_gamma   90.00
#
_symmetry.space_group_name_H-M   'P 1'
#
loop_
_entity.id
_entity.type
_entity.pdbx_description
1 polymer ?
#
loop_
_entity_poly.entity_id
_entity_poly.type
_entity_poly.pdbx_seq_one_letter_code
_entity_poly.pdbx_strand_id
1 'polypeptide(L)' 'AVNLCIEAISAGIYHDLGSGSHVDYCVITKDKSEMFRNAVTNDKLHDISV' A
#
# COMPACT_ATOMS: atom_id res chain seq x y z
N ALA A 1 10.81 3.00 4.91
CA ALA A 1 9.52 3.43 5.49
C ALA A 1 8.37 3.11 4.56
N VAL A 2 8.35 3.65 3.34
CA VAL A 2 7.27 3.39 2.35
C VAL A 2 7.09 1.90 2.07
N ASN A 3 8.16 1.16 1.73
CA ASN A 3 8.05 -0.28 1.44
C ASN A 3 7.48 -1.09 2.61
N LEU A 4 7.91 -0.81 3.85
CA LEU A 4 7.38 -1.46 5.05
C LEU A 4 5.87 -1.21 5.19
N CYS A 5 5.40 0.01 4.94
CA CYS A 5 3.97 0.31 4.95
C CYS A 5 3.21 -0.41 3.83
N ILE A 6 3.81 -0.48 2.63
CA ILE A 6 3.23 -1.21 1.49
C ILE A 6 3.10 -2.70 1.83
N GLU A 7 4.14 -3.33 2.36
CA GLU A 7 4.12 -4.74 2.78
C GLU A 7 3.05 -4.98 3.86
N ALA A 8 2.97 -4.10 4.87
CA ALA A 8 1.97 -4.21 5.94
C ALA A 8 0.52 -4.10 5.43
N ILE A 9 0.23 -3.13 4.56
CA ILE A 9 -1.12 -2.97 3.97
C ILE A 9 -1.42 -4.17 3.04
N SER A 10 -0.43 -4.60 2.24
CA SER A 10 -0.59 -5.73 1.31
C SER A 10 -0.91 -7.02 2.07
N ALA A 11 -0.24 -7.29 3.20
CA ALA A 11 -0.55 -8.42 4.06
C ALA A 11 -2.01 -8.36 4.59
N GLY A 12 -2.49 -7.18 4.98
CA GLY A 12 -3.89 -6.99 5.36
C GLY A 12 -4.86 -7.32 4.22
N ILE A 13 -4.58 -6.83 3.02
CA ILE A 13 -5.38 -7.14 1.82
C ILE A 13 -5.46 -8.65 1.56
N TYR A 14 -4.37 -9.42 1.76
CA TYR A 14 -4.38 -10.87 1.50
C TYR A 14 -5.04 -11.72 2.58
N HIS A 15 -4.98 -11.27 3.84
CA HIS A 15 -5.37 -12.09 4.97
C HIS A 15 -6.69 -11.67 5.62
N ASP A 16 -7.30 -10.59 5.15
CA ASP A 16 -8.61 -10.13 5.61
C ASP A 16 -9.59 -9.99 4.44
N LEU A 17 -10.71 -10.72 4.49
CA LEU A 17 -11.77 -10.68 3.47
C LEU A 17 -12.44 -9.31 3.37
N GLY A 18 -12.35 -8.48 4.42
CA GLY A 18 -12.85 -7.10 4.42
C GLY A 18 -11.91 -6.10 3.73
N SER A 19 -10.71 -6.54 3.35
CA SER A 19 -9.65 -5.71 2.78
C SER A 19 -9.38 -6.10 1.31
N GLY A 20 -9.06 -5.13 0.45
CA GLY A 20 -8.92 -5.35 -1.00
C GLY A 20 -8.52 -4.10 -1.76
N SER A 21 -8.50 -4.18 -3.11
CA SER A 21 -8.20 -3.07 -4.04
C SER A 21 -6.69 -2.78 -4.20
N HIS A 22 -6.31 -1.51 -4.33
CA HIS A 22 -4.94 -1.02 -4.53
C HIS A 22 -4.33 -0.52 -3.21
N VAL A 23 -3.02 -0.31 -3.17
CA VAL A 23 -2.34 0.38 -2.06
C VAL A 23 -2.08 1.82 -2.44
N ASP A 24 -2.67 2.72 -1.64
CA ASP A 24 -2.41 4.15 -1.67
C ASP A 24 -1.60 4.55 -0.43
N TYR A 25 -0.71 5.53 -0.55
CA TYR A 25 -0.03 6.10 0.61
C TYR A 25 0.16 7.62 0.50
N CYS A 26 0.32 8.26 1.65
CA CYS A 26 0.63 9.68 1.76
C CYS A 26 1.97 9.84 2.46
N VAL A 27 2.88 10.60 1.86
CA VAL A 27 4.11 11.02 2.53
C VAL A 27 3.90 12.43 3.05
N ILE A 28 3.93 12.58 4.37
CA ILE A 28 3.83 13.87 5.04
C ILE A 28 5.20 14.22 5.60
N THR A 29 5.73 15.35 5.15
CA THR A 29 6.96 15.97 5.66
C THR A 29 6.61 17.30 6.29
N LYS A 30 7.56 17.97 6.94
CA LYS A 30 7.34 19.29 7.53
C LYS A 30 6.81 20.31 6.51
N ASP A 31 7.28 20.25 5.27
CA ASP A 31 7.05 21.29 4.27
C ASP A 31 5.92 20.96 3.29
N LYS A 32 5.59 19.68 3.13
CA LYS A 32 4.55 19.23 2.19
C LYS A 32 3.93 17.88 2.55
N SER A 33 2.74 17.66 2.02
CA SER A 33 2.14 16.33 1.87
C SER A 33 2.08 15.95 0.38
N GLU A 34 2.34 14.68 0.10
CA GLU A 34 2.30 14.13 -1.26
C GLU A 34 1.53 12.81 -1.25
N MET A 35 0.45 12.76 -2.02
CA MET A 35 -0.42 11.59 -2.15
C MET A 35 0.01 10.74 -3.34
N PHE A 36 0.20 9.45 -3.11
CA PHE A 36 0.49 8.44 -4.13
C PHE A 36 -0.69 7.49 -4.19
N ARG A 37 -1.54 7.66 -5.21
CA ARG A 37 -2.65 6.75 -5.49
C ARG A 37 -2.24 5.69 -6.49
N ASN A 38 -2.81 4.49 -6.36
CA ASN A 38 -2.49 3.30 -7.12
C ASN A 38 -0.98 3.00 -7.10
N ALA A 39 -0.34 3.23 -5.96
CA ALA A 39 1.11 3.04 -5.85
C ALA A 39 1.48 1.57 -5.98
N VAL A 40 0.62 0.66 -5.51
CA VAL A 40 0.60 -0.74 -5.91
C VAL A 40 -0.79 -1.08 -6.39
N THR A 41 -0.88 -1.60 -7.61
CA THR A 41 -2.14 -2.04 -8.17
C THR A 41 -2.45 -3.50 -7.79
N ASN A 42 -3.73 -3.88 -7.78
CA ASN A 42 -4.15 -5.21 -7.29
C ASN A 42 -3.44 -6.36 -8.01
N ASP A 43 -3.24 -6.23 -9.33
CA ASP A 43 -2.49 -7.18 -10.15
C ASP A 43 -1.03 -7.39 -9.71
N LYS A 44 -0.45 -6.41 -9.01
CA LYS A 44 0.93 -6.42 -8.51
C LYS A 44 1.04 -6.74 -7.03
N LEU A 45 -0.07 -6.81 -6.30
CA LEU A 45 -0.07 -7.15 -4.87
C LEU A 45 0.46 -8.55 -4.63
N HIS A 46 0.24 -9.45 -5.60
CA HIS A 46 0.68 -10.84 -5.51
C HIS A 46 2.20 -10.91 -5.44
N ASP A 47 2.93 -10.00 -6.08
CA ASP A 47 4.39 -10.03 -6.13
C ASP A 47 5.06 -9.51 -4.84
N ILE A 48 4.30 -8.87 -3.94
CA ILE A 48 4.82 -8.22 -2.72
C ILE A 48 4.63 -9.09 -1.47
N SER A 49 3.63 -9.96 -1.49
CA SER A 49 3.14 -10.69 -0.32
C SER A 49 3.44 -12.20 -0.36
N VAL A 50 4.31 -12.63 -1.29
CA VAL A 50 4.83 -14.01 -1.37
C VAL A 50 6.02 -14.22 -0.44
#